data_AF-A0A7V4HDP4-F1
#
_entry.id   AF-A0A7V4HDP4-F1
#
_cell.length_a   1.000
_cell.length_b   1.000
_cell.length_c   1.000
_cell.angle_alpha   90.00
_cell.angle_beta   90.00
_cell.angle_gamma   90.00
#
_symmetry.space_group_name_H-M   'P 1'
#
loop_
_entity.id
_entity.type
_entity.pdbx_description
1 polymer ?
#
loop_
_entity_poly.entity_id
_entity_poly.type
_entity_poly.pdbx_seq_one_letter_code
_entity_poly.pdbx_strand_id
1 'polypeptide(L)' 'MKQFLPKSIEDLSEALCRLPGIGPKTANRLTFYLLNRPESEVMSIGEAFINLKKNLSQCSVCFTVSEVDPCPICA' A
#
# COMPACT_ATOMS: atom_id res chain seq x y z
N MET A 1 5.31 5.76 27.87
CA MET A 1 5.97 4.43 27.75
C MET A 1 6.36 4.24 26.30
N LYS A 2 7.65 4.39 25.95
CA LYS A 2 8.14 4.01 24.62
C LYS A 2 8.33 2.49 24.64
N GLN A 3 7.40 1.78 24.01
CA GLN A 3 7.50 0.34 23.85
C GLN A 3 8.63 0.06 22.85
N PHE A 4 9.66 -0.66 23.28
CA PHE A 4 10.81 -1.02 22.43
C PHE A 4 10.35 -2.09 21.44
N LEU A 5 10.02 -1.66 20.22
CA LEU A 5 9.65 -2.56 19.13
C LEU A 5 10.85 -2.73 18.18
N PRO A 6 11.01 -3.91 17.55
CA PRO A 6 11.97 -4.07 16.47
C PRO A 6 11.72 -3.03 15.37
N LYS A 7 12.79 -2.47 14.82
CA LYS A 7 12.73 -1.41 13.81
C LYS A 7 11.78 -1.74 12.64
N SER A 8 11.81 -2.97 12.14
CA SER A 8 10.93 -3.41 11.03
C SER A 8 9.44 -3.33 11.36
N ILE A 9 9.05 -3.50 12.63
CA ILE A 9 7.66 -3.36 13.09
C ILE A 9 7.29 -1.88 13.19
N GLU A 10 8.20 -1.05 13.69
CA GLU A 10 7.99 0.41 13.76
C GLU A 10 7.83 1.01 12.36
N ASP A 11 8.73 0.66 11.43
CA ASP A 11 8.72 1.16 10.05
C ASP A 11 7.40 0.83 9.34
N LEU A 12 6.91 -0.41 9.46
CA LEU A 12 5.65 -0.84 8.83
C LEU A 12 4.43 -0.16 9.49
N SER A 13 4.42 -0.09 10.82
CA SER A 13 3.31 0.56 11.54
C SER A 13 3.23 2.06 11.22
N GLU A 14 4.37 2.75 11.15
CA GLU A 14 4.41 4.15 10.76
C GLU A 14 3.94 4.35 9.31
N ALA A 15 4.38 3.48 8.38
CA ALA A 15 3.92 3.52 6.99
C ALA A 15 2.39 3.34 6.89
N LEU A 16 1.82 2.39 7.63
CA LEU A 16 0.38 2.16 7.67
C LEU A 16 -0.39 3.33 8.29
N CYS A 17 0.16 4.02 9.30
CA CYS A 17 -0.45 5.21 9.90
C CYS A 17 -0.59 6.39 8.94
N ARG A 18 0.21 6.43 7.86
CA ARG A 18 0.13 7.50 6.85
C ARG A 18 -1.07 7.33 5.91
N LEU A 19 -1.73 6.17 5.93
CA LEU A 19 -2.91 5.91 5.12
C LEU A 19 -4.16 6.56 5.74
N PRO A 20 -5.05 7.14 4.92
CA PRO A 20 -6.27 7.74 5.43
C PRO A 20 -7.14 6.68 6.13
N GLY A 21 -7.59 6.99 7.36
CA GLY A 21 -8.44 6.08 8.15
C GLY A 21 -7.69 5.06 9.01
N ILE A 22 -6.35 5.03 8.98
CA ILE A 22 -5.54 4.13 9.81
C ILE A 22 -4.82 4.91 10.90
N GLY A 23 -5.32 4.83 12.14
CA GLY A 23 -4.63 5.38 13.31
C GLY A 23 -3.59 4.43 13.92
N PRO A 24 -2.78 4.89 14.89
CA PRO A 24 -1.69 4.11 15.51
C PRO A 24 -2.11 2.75 16.06
N LYS A 25 -3.29 2.67 16.67
CA LYS A 25 -3.84 1.41 17.20
C LYS A 25 -4.13 0.41 16.08
N THR A 26 -4.70 0.88 14.97
CA THR A 26 -5.04 0.04 13.82
C THR A 26 -3.79 -0.38 13.06
N ALA A 27 -2.83 0.54 12.87
CA ALA A 27 -1.56 0.24 12.20
C ALA A 27 -0.75 -0.83 12.95
N ASN A 28 -0.63 -0.72 14.27
CA ASN A 28 0.02 -1.75 15.09
C ASN A 28 -0.69 -3.10 14.94
N ARG A 29 -2.04 -3.11 15.01
CA ARG A 29 -2.83 -4.34 14.83
C ARG A 29 -2.58 -5.00 13.47
N LEU A 30 -2.53 -4.21 12.39
CA LEU A 30 -2.26 -4.71 11.04
C LEU A 30 -0.82 -5.22 10.90
N THR A 31 0.15 -4.52 11.49
CA THR A 31 1.56 -4.93 11.50
C THR A 31 1.74 -6.30 12.16
N PHE A 32 1.15 -6.50 13.34
CA PHE A 32 1.18 -7.81 14.02
C PHE A 32 0.35 -8.88 13.32
N TYR A 33 -0.71 -8.50 12.62
CA TYR A 33 -1.46 -9.43 11.77
C TYR A 33 -0.56 -9.98 10.64
N LEU A 34 0.18 -9.11 9.96
CA LEU A 34 1.07 -9.47 8.85
C LEU A 34 2.27 -10.32 9.30
N LEU A 35 2.77 -10.11 10.52
CA LEU A 35 3.86 -10.90 11.09
C LEU A 35 3.57 -12.42 11.13
N ASN A 36 2.29 -12.80 11.25
CA ASN A 36 1.86 -14.19 11.32
C ASN A 36 1.35 -14.74 9.98
N ARG A 37 1.49 -13.98 8.88
CA ARG A 37 1.07 -14.41 7.55
C ARG A 37 2.23 -15.08 6.80
N PRO A 38 1.95 -15.97 5.83
CA PRO A 38 2.98 -16.49 4.93
C PRO A 38 3.69 -15.35 4.20
N GLU A 39 5.01 -15.49 4.00
CA GLU A 39 5.83 -14.50 3.29
C GLU A 39 5.27 -14.16 1.90
N SER A 40 4.80 -15.18 1.16
CA SER A 40 4.21 -14.98 -0.17
C SER A 40 2.98 -14.06 -0.16
N GLU A 41 2.14 -14.15 0.88
CA GLU A 41 0.96 -13.29 1.04
C GLU A 41 1.40 -11.85 1.28
N VAL A 42 2.35 -11.63 2.20
CA VAL A 42 2.87 -10.30 2.52
C VAL A 42 3.56 -9.67 1.29
N MET A 43 4.33 -10.45 0.55
CA MET A 43 4.99 -10.01 -0.68
C MET A 43 3.98 -9.58 -1.75
N SER A 44 2.93 -10.38 -1.97
CA SER A 44 1.87 -10.04 -2.94
C SER A 44 1.16 -8.72 -2.61
N ILE A 45 0.92 -8.45 -1.33
CA ILE A 45 0.35 -7.18 -0.88
C ILE A 45 1.30 -6.02 -1.18
N GLY A 46 2.60 -6.19 -0.90
CA GLY A 46 3.62 -5.20 -1.21
C GLY A 46 3.72 -4.88 -2.71
N GLU A 47 3.69 -5.92 -3.55
CA GLU A 47 3.70 -5.79 -5.00
C GLU A 47 2.47 -5.05 -5.52
N ALA A 48 1.28 -5.30 -4.94
CA ALA A 48 0.07 -4.57 -5.32
C ALA A 48 0.20 -3.05 -5.10
N PHE A 49 0.79 -2.61 -3.99
CA PHE A 49 1.06 -1.19 -3.75
C PHE A 49 2.01 -0.59 -4.78
N ILE A 50 3.07 -1.32 -5.15
CA ILE A 50 4.07 -0.87 -6.12
C ILE A 50 3.46 -0.79 -7.52
N ASN A 51 2.73 -1.82 -7.93
CA ASN A 51 2.11 -1.92 -9.25
C ASN A 51 1.05 -0.84 -9.45
N LEU A 52 0.25 -0.52 -8.43
CA LEU A 52 -0.70 0.59 -8.47
C LEU A 52 -0.03 1.90 -8.89
N LYS A 53 1.15 2.21 -8.33
CA LYS A 53 1.83 3.46 -8.64
C LYS A 53 2.60 3.44 -9.97
N LYS A 54 3.07 2.26 -10.40
CA LYS A 54 3.86 2.10 -11.63
C LYS A 54 3.00 2.00 -12.89
N ASN A 55 1.90 1.27 -12.82
CA ASN A 55 1.14 0.88 -14.01
C ASN A 55 0.00 1.85 -14.31
N LEU A 56 -0.48 2.59 -13.31
CA LEU A 56 -1.53 3.56 -13.51
C LEU A 56 -0.98 4.89 -14.04
N SER A 57 -1.51 5.29 -15.20
CA SER A 57 -1.27 6.57 -15.85
C SER A 57 -2.59 7.34 -15.97
N GLN A 58 -2.51 8.60 -16.40
CA GLN A 58 -3.69 9.39 -16.73
C GLN A 58 -3.82 9.47 -18.25
N CYS A 59 -5.03 9.21 -18.75
CA CYS A 59 -5.35 9.38 -20.16
C CYS A 59 -5.08 10.81 -20.60
N SER A 60 -4.37 10.99 -21.73
CA SER A 60 -4.07 12.28 -22.33
C SER A 60 -5.30 13.06 -22.81
N VAL A 61 -6.44 12.38 -23.01
CA VAL A 61 -7.68 12.96 -23.56
C VAL A 61 -8.69 13.32 -22.46
N CYS A 62 -9.00 12.38 -21.56
CA CYS A 62 -10.05 12.53 -20.56
C CYS A 62 -9.55 12.53 -19.12
N PHE A 63 -8.23 12.42 -18.90
CA PHE A 63 -7.57 12.38 -17.59
C PHE A 63 -8.05 11.26 -16.66
N THR A 64 -8.77 10.27 -17.21
CA THR A 64 -9.16 9.07 -16.47
C THR A 64 -7.93 8.23 -16.14
N VAL A 65 -7.94 7.61 -14.96
CA VAL A 65 -6.89 6.67 -14.54
C VAL A 65 -6.98 5.40 -15.39
N SER A 66 -5.91 5.08 -16.10
CA SER A 66 -5.85 3.98 -17.06
C SER A 66 -4.44 3.39 -17.11
N GLU A 67 -4.34 2.11 -17.42
CA GLU A 67 -3.05 1.46 -17.67
C GLU A 67 -2.54 1.71 -19.10
N VAL A 68 -3.39 2.27 -19.97
CA VAL A 68 -3.11 2.54 -21.38
C VAL A 68 -3.50 3.97 -21.73
N ASP A 69 -2.67 4.65 -22.52
CA ASP A 69 -2.91 5.99 -23.08
C ASP A 69 -2.87 5.93 -24.62
N PRO A 70 -3.93 6.33 -25.34
CA PRO A 70 -5.25 6.75 -24.86
C PRO A 70 -6.03 5.61 -24.21
N CYS A 71 -6.89 5.94 -23.22
CA CYS A 71 -7.64 4.91 -22.51
C CYS A 71 -8.64 4.18 -23.43
N PRO A 72 -9.12 2.97 -23.06
CA PRO A 72 -10.03 2.18 -23.89
C PRO A 72 -11.37 2.85 -24.24
N ILE A 73 -11.71 3.94 -23.55
CA ILE A 73 -12.92 4.75 -23.81
C ILE A 73 -12.66 5.79 -24.91
N CYS A 74 -11.42 6.28 -25.01
CA CYS A 74 -11.02 7.32 -25.97
C CYS A 74 -10.36 6.75 -27.24
N ALA A 75 -9.94 5.49 -27.22
CA ALA A 75 -9.34 4.76 -28.35
C ALA A 75 -10.38 4.35 -29.41
#